data_AF-A0A482X593-F1
#
_entry.id   AF-A0A482X593-F1
#
_cell.length_a   1.000
_cell.length_b   1.000
_cell.length_c   1.000
_cell.angle_alpha   90.00
_cell.angle_beta   90.00
_cell.angle_gamma   90.00
#
_symmetry.space_group_name_H-M   'P 1'
#
loop_
_entity.id
_entity.type
_entity.pdbx_description
1 polymer ?
#
loop_
_entity_poly.entity_id
_entity_poly.type
_entity_poly.pdbx_seq_one_letter_code
_entity_poly.pdbx_strand_id
1 'polypeptide(L)'
;MGVSGKTTGKFHSSCRPKPDEDSGENIKNCGKISKRAKTTRRDSREVVKLITHDAIRVIKIPKKTNITAKVFDVEVFDSLKEKAKYLTPQERLQAAHQAKEQKLQEMTESARRKKELQSFDVVREQGLRLSELEEEAERRNNHLLARAYELRQEQEDEIKKCNTLILSTKCHAIRDAQVAEKALIKRELEEEDKRLEEMMEQERLKALREQARKQERETVNKHIYTTSLMAQVKENELHREIAAEAIEEEARLANEAAMQVQLDELQAAKEKEAERERMRHEMNAVNEQLRRLAAIEREENRLADLKVQEFMRQKAEREKRKEEETKEARLAREKELARLRSLQERAADVQAKKDEINAQRIQDEVERQWRKKEREAVARRQKESEELREARMRQVENRRLCQAIEIQREKEEAEKIARFHDDALKREKDDFIKKKCAIDSYRIQLLKQINEKQQNTIAARQAQFQEGVAIKMDEKKRNEMLKDTMLRKMQQIRSHRVPEKYVKEVERQLKITE
;
A
#
# COMPACT_ATOMS: atom_id res chain seq x y z
N MET A 1 7.02 -7.88 -55.99
CA MET A 1 7.19 -6.45 -55.63
C MET A 1 8.07 -6.42 -54.40
N GLY A 2 9.10 -5.57 -54.23
CA GLY A 2 9.56 -4.42 -55.02
C GLY A 2 10.24 -3.40 -54.10
N VAL A 3 11.48 -2.92 -54.25
CA VAL A 3 12.77 -3.36 -54.84
C VAL A 3 13.74 -2.18 -54.58
N SER A 4 15.01 -2.44 -54.27
CA SER A 4 16.12 -1.44 -54.14
C SER A 4 16.03 -0.40 -53.00
N GLY A 5 17.12 0.25 -52.55
CA GLY A 5 18.55 0.16 -52.93
C GLY A 5 19.48 0.35 -51.71
N LYS A 6 20.64 -0.33 -51.65
CA LYS A 6 21.98 0.16 -52.05
C LYS A 6 22.46 1.41 -51.27
N THR A 7 23.38 1.39 -50.29
CA THR A 7 24.77 0.85 -50.15
C THR A 7 25.92 1.75 -50.64
N THR A 8 26.52 2.53 -49.72
CA THR A 8 27.93 3.00 -49.65
C THR A 8 28.18 3.49 -48.22
N GLY A 9 29.34 3.39 -47.56
CA GLY A 9 30.63 2.76 -47.90
C GLY A 9 31.47 2.54 -46.62
N LYS A 10 32.66 1.91 -46.72
CA LYS A 10 33.53 1.58 -45.56
C LYS A 10 34.45 2.73 -45.17
N PHE A 11 34.83 2.83 -43.89
CA PHE A 11 36.23 2.93 -43.44
C PHE A 11 36.37 2.45 -41.98
N HIS A 12 37.61 2.27 -41.49
CA HIS A 12 37.92 1.85 -40.12
C HIS A 12 38.68 2.95 -39.36
N SER A 13 38.56 3.01 -38.02
CA SER A 13 39.67 2.72 -37.08
C SER A 13 39.45 3.32 -35.66
N SER A 14 40.33 2.89 -34.74
CA SER A 14 40.73 3.50 -33.45
C SER A 14 39.73 3.65 -32.29
N CYS A 15 40.00 2.85 -31.24
CA CYS A 15 40.25 3.26 -29.85
C CYS A 15 39.25 4.13 -29.05
N ARG A 16 38.82 3.59 -27.90
CA ARG A 16 38.25 4.37 -26.78
C ARG A 16 39.35 5.21 -26.10
N PRO A 17 39.07 6.45 -25.65
CA PRO A 17 39.90 7.16 -24.69
C PRO A 17 39.63 6.68 -23.24
N LYS A 18 40.60 6.93 -22.36
CA LYS A 18 40.36 7.16 -20.93
C LYS A 18 40.35 8.68 -20.67
N PRO A 19 39.73 9.18 -19.59
CA PRO A 19 40.10 10.46 -19.02
C PRO A 19 41.37 10.32 -18.17
N ASP A 20 42.23 11.33 -18.20
CA ASP A 20 43.42 11.46 -17.36
C ASP A 20 43.19 12.44 -16.19
N GLU A 21 44.27 12.81 -15.49
CA GLU A 21 44.29 13.61 -14.24
C GLU A 21 43.92 15.08 -14.42
N ASP A 22 43.55 15.76 -13.32
CA ASP A 22 43.82 17.20 -13.14
C ASP A 22 44.06 17.54 -11.65
N SER A 23 44.59 18.75 -11.41
CA SER A 23 44.99 19.45 -10.18
C SER A 23 44.35 19.05 -8.82
N GLY A 24 45.04 19.17 -7.68
CA GLY A 24 46.39 19.67 -7.41
C GLY A 24 46.44 21.03 -6.70
N GLU A 25 46.19 21.07 -5.40
CA GLU A 25 46.41 22.27 -4.56
C GLU A 25 47.09 21.94 -3.20
N ASN A 26 47.64 22.94 -2.52
CA ASN A 26 48.89 22.77 -1.77
C ASN A 26 49.00 23.66 -0.51
N ILE A 27 49.02 23.04 0.69
CA ILE A 27 49.30 23.73 1.97
C ILE A 27 50.44 23.03 2.73
N LYS A 28 51.32 23.87 3.31
CA LYS A 28 52.57 23.53 4.01
C LYS A 28 52.25 23.00 5.43
N ASN A 29 53.13 22.33 6.19
CA ASN A 29 54.53 22.70 6.41
C ASN A 29 55.37 21.65 7.20
N CYS A 30 56.70 21.82 7.16
CA CYS A 30 57.72 21.42 8.15
C CYS A 30 57.87 19.94 8.59
N GLY A 31 58.97 19.30 8.15
CA GLY A 31 59.50 18.05 8.71
C GLY A 31 60.99 17.86 8.37
N LYS A 32 61.90 18.41 9.20
CA LYS A 32 63.34 18.47 8.89
C LYS A 32 64.03 17.11 9.10
N ILE A 33 64.62 16.53 8.05
CA ILE A 33 65.60 15.43 8.17
C ILE A 33 66.90 15.79 7.44
N SER A 34 68.03 15.65 8.13
CA SER A 34 69.36 16.07 7.67
C SER A 34 69.94 15.13 6.60
N LYS A 35 70.21 15.65 5.40
CA LYS A 35 71.02 14.97 4.38
C LYS A 35 72.51 15.24 4.63
N ARG A 36 73.14 14.39 5.46
CA ARG A 36 74.58 14.47 5.77
C ARG A 36 75.43 14.01 4.57
N ALA A 37 75.78 14.94 3.69
CA ALA A 37 76.60 14.65 2.51
C ALA A 37 78.00 14.13 2.89
N LYS A 38 78.36 12.93 2.41
CA LYS A 38 79.75 12.43 2.46
C LYS A 38 80.50 12.89 1.21
N THR A 39 81.31 13.93 1.36
CA THR A 39 82.27 14.36 0.34
C THR A 39 83.42 13.36 0.24
N THR A 40 83.60 12.75 -0.92
CA THR A 40 84.84 12.03 -1.27
C THR A 40 85.62 12.83 -2.31
N ARG A 41 86.84 13.23 -1.97
CA ARG A 41 87.72 13.98 -2.89
C ARG A 41 88.00 13.14 -4.13
N ARG A 42 87.84 13.74 -5.31
CA ARG A 42 88.43 13.25 -6.56
C ARG A 42 89.83 13.83 -6.69
N ASP A 43 90.80 13.23 -6.02
CA ASP A 43 92.20 13.65 -6.15
C ASP A 43 92.68 13.46 -7.60
N SER A 44 93.27 14.51 -8.17
CA SER A 44 93.88 14.52 -9.50
C SER A 44 95.08 13.58 -9.54
N ARG A 45 94.93 12.46 -10.25
CA ARG A 45 96.05 11.56 -10.56
C ARG A 45 96.64 11.93 -11.91
N GLU A 46 97.96 11.97 -12.00
CA GLU A 46 98.68 12.14 -13.26
C GLU A 46 98.39 10.94 -14.20
N VAL A 47 98.22 11.23 -15.49
CA VAL A 47 97.76 10.26 -16.50
C VAL A 47 98.57 10.43 -17.78
N VAL A 48 99.24 9.37 -18.22
CA VAL A 48 100.03 9.38 -19.46
C VAL A 48 99.24 8.71 -20.57
N LYS A 49 99.22 9.33 -21.76
CA LYS A 49 98.65 8.75 -22.97
C LYS A 49 99.76 8.03 -23.74
N LEU A 50 99.67 6.71 -23.83
CA LEU A 50 100.58 5.89 -24.62
C LEU A 50 99.97 5.68 -26.00
N ILE A 51 100.66 6.15 -27.03
CA ILE A 51 100.26 6.02 -28.43
C ILE A 51 101.09 4.91 -29.05
N THR A 52 100.39 3.86 -29.51
CA THR A 52 100.95 2.79 -30.35
C THR A 52 100.11 2.72 -31.62
N HIS A 53 100.67 2.20 -32.71
CA HIS A 53 100.11 2.25 -34.07
C HIS A 53 98.59 2.01 -34.14
N ASP A 54 98.06 1.00 -33.44
CA ASP A 54 96.66 0.58 -33.55
C ASP A 54 95.74 1.09 -32.43
N ALA A 55 96.25 1.77 -31.39
CA ALA A 55 95.43 2.34 -30.31
C ALA A 55 96.17 3.35 -29.41
N ILE A 56 95.43 4.37 -28.93
CA ILE A 56 95.84 5.26 -27.83
C ILE A 56 95.27 4.73 -26.51
N ARG A 57 96.14 4.42 -25.53
CA ARG A 57 95.73 3.96 -24.19
C ARG A 57 96.08 5.01 -23.12
N VAL A 58 95.21 5.13 -22.12
CA VAL A 58 95.28 6.20 -21.09
C VAL A 58 95.54 5.56 -19.72
N ILE A 59 96.78 5.65 -19.23
CA ILE A 59 97.25 4.90 -18.05
C ILE A 59 97.43 5.85 -16.86
N LYS A 60 96.83 5.48 -15.71
CA LYS A 60 96.92 6.22 -14.43
C LYS A 60 98.04 5.63 -13.57
N ILE A 61 99.01 6.45 -13.17
CA ILE A 61 100.16 5.99 -12.37
C ILE A 61 99.79 5.98 -10.87
N PRO A 62 100.04 4.88 -10.12
CA PRO A 62 99.91 4.87 -8.66
C PRO A 62 101.10 5.58 -8.01
N LYS A 63 100.85 6.49 -7.06
CA LYS A 63 101.92 7.02 -6.19
C LYS A 63 102.33 5.92 -5.20
N LYS A 64 103.65 5.71 -5.01
CA LYS A 64 104.18 4.78 -4.00
C LYS A 64 103.77 5.27 -2.61
N THR A 65 102.93 4.51 -1.91
CA THR A 65 102.56 4.78 -0.51
C THR A 65 103.49 4.03 0.44
N ASN A 66 104.14 4.75 1.35
CA ASN A 66 104.92 4.13 2.42
C ASN A 66 103.99 3.26 3.29
N ILE A 67 104.38 2.02 3.55
CA ILE A 67 103.61 1.09 4.37
C ILE A 67 103.86 1.42 5.84
N THR A 68 102.92 2.14 6.46
CA THR A 68 102.86 2.26 7.93
C THR A 68 101.97 1.17 8.50
N ALA A 69 102.45 0.49 9.55
CA ALA A 69 101.65 -0.47 10.29
C ALA A 69 100.48 0.26 10.97
N LYS A 70 99.26 -0.25 10.78
CA LYS A 70 98.08 0.22 11.52
C LYS A 70 97.82 -0.72 12.68
N VAL A 71 97.86 -0.19 13.89
CA VAL A 71 97.28 -0.86 15.06
C VAL A 71 95.77 -0.92 14.86
N PHE A 72 95.18 -2.08 15.13
CA PHE A 72 93.73 -2.28 15.20
C PHE A 72 93.31 -2.34 16.67
N ASP A 73 92.16 -1.77 17.01
CA ASP A 73 91.53 -2.00 18.31
C ASP A 73 91.18 -3.48 18.47
N VAL A 74 91.30 -4.01 19.69
CA VAL A 74 91.11 -5.45 19.98
C VAL A 74 89.71 -5.91 19.58
N GLU A 75 88.67 -5.13 19.89
CA GLU A 75 87.29 -5.41 19.47
C GLU A 75 87.15 -5.52 17.95
N VAL A 76 87.83 -4.66 17.20
CA VAL A 76 87.81 -4.64 15.72
C VAL A 76 88.61 -5.83 15.17
N PHE A 77 89.75 -6.16 15.78
CA PHE A 77 90.56 -7.33 15.45
C PHE A 77 89.79 -8.64 15.67
N ASP A 78 89.17 -8.84 16.83
CA ASP A 78 88.37 -10.04 17.09
C ASP A 78 87.08 -10.06 16.24
N SER A 79 86.42 -8.90 16.00
CA SER A 79 85.34 -8.82 15.00
C SER A 79 85.78 -9.25 13.60
N LEU A 80 86.99 -8.87 13.17
CA LEU A 80 87.55 -9.27 11.87
C LEU A 80 87.92 -10.75 11.86
N LYS A 81 88.48 -11.28 12.95
CA LYS A 81 88.87 -12.68 13.15
C LYS A 81 87.66 -13.61 13.16
N GLU A 82 86.53 -13.21 13.75
CA GLU A 82 85.26 -13.95 13.64
C GLU A 82 84.68 -13.87 12.23
N LYS A 83 84.67 -12.69 11.60
CA LYS A 83 84.20 -12.52 10.21
C LYS A 83 85.12 -13.17 9.17
N ALA A 84 86.35 -13.50 9.54
CA ALA A 84 87.33 -14.21 8.73
C ALA A 84 87.36 -15.74 8.99
N LYS A 85 86.63 -16.25 10.00
CA LYS A 85 86.37 -17.70 10.09
C LYS A 85 85.60 -18.12 8.85
N TYR A 86 86.09 -19.14 8.16
CA TYR A 86 85.40 -19.73 7.01
C TYR A 86 84.18 -20.52 7.51
N LEU A 87 83.03 -19.85 7.60
CA LEU A 87 81.75 -20.47 7.90
C LEU A 87 81.43 -21.55 6.85
N THR A 88 81.19 -22.77 7.31
CA THR A 88 80.72 -23.86 6.44
C THR A 88 79.37 -23.50 5.81
N PRO A 89 78.98 -24.14 4.70
CA PRO A 89 77.68 -23.89 4.07
C PRO A 89 76.48 -24.09 5.02
N GLN A 90 76.60 -24.99 6.01
CA GLN A 90 75.56 -25.24 7.01
C GLN A 90 75.48 -24.11 8.06
N GLU A 91 76.60 -23.70 8.65
CA GLU A 91 76.63 -22.58 9.61
C GLU A 91 76.15 -21.27 8.96
N ARG A 92 76.52 -21.05 7.69
CA ARG A 92 76.06 -19.89 6.91
C ARG A 92 74.55 -19.88 6.68
N LEU A 93 73.92 -21.06 6.52
CA LEU A 93 72.47 -21.20 6.45
C LEU A 93 71.82 -20.98 7.82
N GLN A 94 72.41 -21.50 8.91
CA GLN A 94 71.91 -21.31 10.28
C GLN A 94 71.95 -19.83 10.70
N ALA A 95 73.06 -19.12 10.45
CA ALA A 95 73.18 -17.69 10.72
C ALA A 95 72.18 -16.87 9.89
N ALA A 96 71.93 -17.25 8.63
CA ALA A 96 70.90 -16.62 7.80
C ALA A 96 69.47 -16.93 8.28
N HIS A 97 69.24 -18.10 8.89
CA HIS A 97 67.97 -18.47 9.50
C HIS A 97 67.71 -17.64 10.77
N GLN A 98 68.66 -17.61 11.71
CA GLN A 98 68.59 -16.82 12.94
C GLN A 98 68.39 -15.32 12.66
N ALA A 99 69.12 -14.76 11.70
CA ALA A 99 68.96 -13.36 11.29
C ALA A 99 67.62 -13.08 10.57
N LYS A 100 66.94 -14.11 10.05
CA LYS A 100 65.57 -14.02 9.51
C LYS A 100 64.52 -14.14 10.62
N GLU A 101 64.74 -15.01 11.59
CA GLU A 101 63.88 -15.19 12.77
C GLU A 101 63.87 -13.95 13.67
N GLN A 102 65.04 -13.37 13.96
CA GLN A 102 65.16 -12.10 14.71
C GLN A 102 64.39 -10.97 14.00
N LYS A 103 64.57 -10.82 12.69
CA LYS A 103 63.81 -9.83 11.89
C LYS A 103 62.31 -10.11 11.85
N LEU A 104 61.88 -11.37 11.93
CA LEU A 104 60.47 -11.73 12.02
C LEU A 104 59.91 -11.34 13.40
N GLN A 105 60.66 -11.59 14.47
CA GLN A 105 60.31 -11.19 15.83
C GLN A 105 60.18 -9.66 15.95
N GLU A 106 61.21 -8.91 15.54
CA GLU A 106 61.19 -7.43 15.46
C GLU A 106 59.97 -6.91 14.67
N MET A 107 59.67 -7.53 13.53
CA MET A 107 58.51 -7.18 12.71
C MET A 107 57.18 -7.46 13.43
N THR A 108 57.06 -8.59 14.12
CA THR A 108 55.84 -8.92 14.88
C THR A 108 55.64 -8.03 16.10
N GLU A 109 56.70 -7.65 16.82
CA GLU A 109 56.62 -6.69 17.92
C GLU A 109 56.28 -5.29 17.43
N SER A 110 56.88 -4.86 16.31
CA SER A 110 56.54 -3.58 15.66
C SER A 110 55.08 -3.55 15.18
N ALA A 111 54.60 -4.62 14.56
CA ALA A 111 53.21 -4.76 14.12
C ALA A 111 52.23 -4.82 15.31
N ARG A 112 52.62 -5.46 16.42
CA ARG A 112 51.83 -5.48 17.67
C ARG A 112 51.75 -4.09 18.28
N ARG A 113 52.88 -3.41 18.48
CA ARG A 113 52.92 -2.03 19.01
C ARG A 113 52.16 -1.05 18.12
N LYS A 114 52.16 -1.25 16.80
CA LYS A 114 51.33 -0.47 15.87
C LYS A 114 49.84 -0.72 16.07
N LYS A 115 49.39 -1.98 16.24
CA LYS A 115 47.99 -2.30 16.54
C LYS A 115 47.54 -1.73 17.90
N GLU A 116 48.40 -1.83 18.90
CA GLU A 116 48.16 -1.25 20.23
C GLU A 116 48.01 0.28 20.13
N LEU A 117 48.89 0.97 19.38
CA LEU A 117 48.79 2.40 19.13
C LEU A 117 47.51 2.78 18.38
N GLN A 118 47.15 2.05 17.31
CA GLN A 118 45.90 2.26 16.57
C GLN A 118 44.64 2.05 17.43
N SER A 119 44.70 1.21 18.47
CA SER A 119 43.57 1.02 19.39
C SER A 119 43.31 2.25 20.27
N PHE A 120 44.36 3.03 20.62
CA PHE A 120 44.19 4.29 21.35
C PHE A 120 43.63 5.40 20.47
N ASP A 121 43.91 5.40 19.16
CA ASP A 121 43.30 6.34 18.22
C ASP A 121 41.78 6.10 18.11
N VAL A 122 41.35 4.84 17.95
CA VAL A 122 39.91 4.47 17.93
C VAL A 122 39.21 4.82 19.24
N VAL A 123 39.83 4.57 20.39
CA VAL A 123 39.29 4.96 21.71
C VAL A 123 39.25 6.48 21.89
N ARG A 124 40.16 7.23 21.27
CA ARG A 124 40.12 8.71 21.25
C ARG A 124 38.98 9.23 20.38
N GLU A 125 38.76 8.66 19.20
CA GLU A 125 37.63 9.01 18.33
C GLU A 125 36.28 8.73 19.01
N GLN A 126 36.14 7.57 19.65
CA GLN A 126 34.94 7.20 20.43
C GLN A 126 34.78 7.97 21.75
N GLY A 127 35.89 8.48 22.31
CA GLY A 127 35.93 9.22 23.57
C GLY A 127 35.72 10.73 23.43
N LEU A 128 35.66 11.25 22.20
CA LEU A 128 35.17 12.59 21.93
C LEU A 128 33.67 12.61 22.23
N ARG A 129 33.27 13.33 23.28
CA ARG A 129 31.87 13.74 23.44
C ARG A 129 31.49 14.51 22.18
N LEU A 130 30.41 14.09 21.55
CA LEU A 130 29.69 14.85 20.53
C LEU A 130 29.53 16.29 21.03
N SER A 131 29.78 17.27 20.16
CA SER A 131 29.51 18.67 20.45
C SER A 131 28.04 18.83 20.85
N GLU A 132 27.70 19.81 21.67
CA GLU A 132 26.30 20.10 22.03
C GLU A 132 25.44 20.33 20.77
N LEU A 133 26.05 20.88 19.71
CA LEU A 133 25.47 21.04 18.37
C LEU A 133 25.25 19.71 17.62
N GLU A 134 26.14 18.73 17.82
CA GLU A 134 26.05 17.38 17.23
C GLU A 134 25.02 16.54 17.99
N GLU A 135 25.01 16.57 19.34
CA GLU A 135 23.93 15.98 20.13
C GLU A 135 22.57 16.59 19.78
N GLU A 136 22.47 17.91 19.59
CA GLU A 136 21.23 18.53 19.11
C GLU A 136 20.87 18.10 17.68
N ALA A 137 21.84 17.98 16.76
CA ALA A 137 21.61 17.47 15.43
C ALA A 137 21.11 16.02 15.45
N GLU A 138 21.70 15.15 16.28
CA GLU A 138 21.23 13.79 16.50
C GLU A 138 19.83 13.73 17.11
N ARG A 139 19.54 14.52 18.16
CA ARG A 139 18.19 14.58 18.76
C ARG A 139 17.15 15.03 17.73
N ARG A 140 17.46 16.04 16.90
CA ARG A 140 16.59 16.53 15.81
C ARG A 140 16.41 15.46 14.71
N ASN A 141 17.48 14.77 14.32
CA ASN A 141 17.45 13.69 13.33
C ASN A 141 16.66 12.48 13.84
N ASN A 142 16.92 12.03 15.07
CA ASN A 142 16.20 10.93 15.72
C ASN A 142 14.70 11.25 15.90
N HIS A 143 14.34 12.50 16.23
CA HIS A 143 12.95 12.94 16.23
C HIS A 143 12.33 12.89 14.82
N LEU A 144 13.04 13.34 13.78
CA LEU A 144 12.57 13.29 12.40
C LEU A 144 12.40 11.85 11.89
N LEU A 145 13.34 10.95 12.22
CA LEU A 145 13.27 9.52 11.92
C LEU A 145 12.11 8.84 12.66
N ALA A 146 11.93 9.11 13.95
CA ALA A 146 10.80 8.61 14.73
C ALA A 146 9.46 9.09 14.16
N ARG A 147 9.34 10.39 13.84
CA ARG A 147 8.13 10.97 13.24
C ARG A 147 7.85 10.41 11.83
N ALA A 148 8.88 10.18 11.02
CA ALA A 148 8.73 9.56 9.70
C ALA A 148 8.30 8.08 9.82
N TYR A 149 8.82 7.37 10.83
CA TYR A 149 8.42 6.00 11.14
C TYR A 149 6.98 5.92 11.66
N GLU A 150 6.56 6.82 12.56
CA GLU A 150 5.17 6.97 13.01
C GLU A 150 4.24 7.26 11.82
N LEU A 151 4.58 8.24 10.98
CA LEU A 151 3.80 8.54 9.77
C LEU A 151 3.68 7.34 8.83
N ARG A 152 4.71 6.48 8.74
CA ARG A 152 4.64 5.22 7.98
C ARG A 152 3.69 4.22 8.65
N GLN A 153 3.69 4.11 9.97
CA GLN A 153 2.74 3.26 10.72
C GLN A 153 1.29 3.75 10.57
N GLU A 154 1.04 5.06 10.59
CA GLU A 154 -0.29 5.64 10.34
C GLU A 154 -0.80 5.40 8.91
N GLN A 155 0.09 5.09 7.97
CA GLN A 155 -0.26 4.73 6.59
C GLN A 155 -0.56 3.24 6.39
N GLU A 156 -0.36 2.37 7.38
CA GLU A 156 -0.83 0.98 7.32
C GLU A 156 -2.37 0.94 7.38
N ASP A 157 -3.03 0.19 6.49
CA ASP A 157 -4.49 0.24 6.37
C ASP A 157 -5.23 -0.32 7.59
N GLU A 158 -4.60 -1.22 8.34
CA GLU A 158 -5.06 -1.72 9.64
C GLU A 158 -5.06 -0.59 10.69
N ILE A 159 -4.08 0.29 10.65
CA ILE A 159 -3.96 1.45 11.55
C ILE A 159 -4.92 2.57 11.11
N LYS A 160 -5.16 2.75 9.81
CA LYS A 160 -6.24 3.62 9.31
C LYS A 160 -7.62 3.15 9.78
N LYS A 161 -7.93 1.84 9.64
CA LYS A 161 -9.18 1.24 10.15
C LYS A 161 -9.33 1.48 11.66
N CYS A 162 -8.27 1.22 12.43
CA CYS A 162 -8.17 1.55 13.85
C CYS A 162 -8.51 3.04 14.11
N ASN A 163 -7.85 3.99 13.44
CA ASN A 163 -8.12 5.43 13.57
C ASN A 163 -9.59 5.80 13.26
N THR A 164 -10.21 5.24 12.22
CA THR A 164 -11.62 5.52 11.90
C THR A 164 -12.58 5.02 12.99
N LEU A 165 -12.30 3.85 13.57
CA LEU A 165 -13.05 3.30 14.68
C LEU A 165 -12.87 4.15 15.95
N ILE A 166 -11.63 4.53 16.28
CA ILE A 166 -11.32 5.43 17.40
C ILE A 166 -12.09 6.75 17.29
N LEU A 167 -12.18 7.33 16.09
CA LEU A 167 -12.91 8.58 15.86
C LEU A 167 -14.42 8.38 16.08
N SER A 168 -15.00 7.32 15.50
CA SER A 168 -16.42 6.94 15.71
C SER A 168 -16.73 6.75 17.21
N THR A 169 -15.87 6.05 17.92
CA THR A 169 -15.95 5.82 19.37
C THR A 169 -15.88 7.11 20.19
N LYS A 170 -15.01 8.06 19.84
CA LYS A 170 -14.98 9.39 20.45
C LYS A 170 -16.29 10.15 20.20
N CYS A 171 -16.83 10.11 18.97
CA CYS A 171 -18.11 10.72 18.64
C CYS A 171 -19.29 10.09 19.41
N HIS A 172 -19.28 8.78 19.66
CA HIS A 172 -20.29 8.11 20.49
C HIS A 172 -20.19 8.51 21.96
N ALA A 173 -18.98 8.55 22.54
CA ALA A 173 -18.80 9.01 23.92
C ALA A 173 -19.25 10.46 24.13
N ILE A 174 -19.01 11.35 23.15
CA ILE A 174 -19.48 12.74 23.18
C ILE A 174 -21.02 12.81 23.03
N ARG A 175 -21.60 12.07 22.09
CA ARG A 175 -23.06 12.03 21.88
C ARG A 175 -23.79 11.55 23.13
N ASP A 176 -23.32 10.49 23.76
CA ASP A 176 -23.99 9.90 24.92
C ASP A 176 -23.87 10.81 26.16
N ALA A 177 -22.77 11.57 26.27
CA ALA A 177 -22.64 12.64 27.25
C ALA A 177 -23.63 13.80 27.00
N GLN A 178 -23.76 14.26 25.74
CA GLN A 178 -24.72 15.30 25.34
C GLN A 178 -26.19 14.86 25.54
N VAL A 179 -26.49 13.57 25.35
CA VAL A 179 -27.82 13.00 25.64
C VAL A 179 -28.09 12.99 27.15
N ALA A 180 -27.11 12.64 27.98
CA ALA A 180 -27.23 12.68 29.43
C ALA A 180 -27.39 14.12 29.97
N GLU A 181 -26.61 15.06 29.43
CA GLU A 181 -26.69 16.51 29.69
C GLU A 181 -28.07 17.07 29.31
N LYS A 182 -28.55 16.82 28.09
CA LYS A 182 -29.89 17.24 27.66
C LYS A 182 -31.00 16.61 28.51
N ALA A 183 -30.83 15.37 28.95
CA ALA A 183 -31.77 14.69 29.84
C ALA A 183 -31.69 15.18 31.30
N LEU A 184 -30.62 15.88 31.70
CA LEU A 184 -30.52 16.59 32.98
C LEU A 184 -31.22 17.95 32.87
N ILE A 185 -30.85 18.76 31.88
CA ILE A 185 -31.46 20.07 31.59
C ILE A 185 -32.99 19.96 31.47
N LYS A 186 -33.51 18.89 30.83
CA LYS A 186 -34.96 18.67 30.73
C LYS A 186 -35.63 18.40 32.09
N ARG A 187 -34.95 17.75 33.03
CA ARG A 187 -35.47 17.52 34.40
C ARG A 187 -35.42 18.80 35.23
N GLU A 188 -34.32 19.55 35.15
CA GLU A 188 -34.18 20.86 35.81
C GLU A 188 -35.25 21.84 35.31
N LEU A 189 -35.53 21.87 33.99
CA LEU A 189 -36.64 22.63 33.42
C LEU A 189 -38.00 22.14 33.94
N GLU A 190 -38.26 20.83 33.92
CA GLU A 190 -39.50 20.25 34.46
C GLU A 190 -39.69 20.50 35.96
N GLU A 191 -38.63 20.75 36.73
CA GLU A 191 -38.69 21.06 38.16
C GLU A 191 -38.99 22.55 38.40
N GLU A 192 -38.37 23.46 37.65
CA GLU A 192 -38.69 24.89 37.68
C GLU A 192 -40.08 25.20 37.08
N ASP A 193 -40.52 24.49 36.03
CA ASP A 193 -41.88 24.61 35.47
C ASP A 193 -42.94 24.28 36.54
N LYS A 194 -42.79 23.17 37.28
CA LYS A 194 -43.69 22.82 38.40
C LYS A 194 -43.70 23.88 39.49
N ARG A 195 -42.53 24.45 39.83
CA ARG A 195 -42.39 25.53 40.82
C ARG A 195 -43.11 26.81 40.37
N LEU A 196 -43.14 27.10 39.06
CA LEU A 196 -43.92 28.19 38.49
C LEU A 196 -45.43 27.88 38.47
N GLU A 197 -45.83 26.65 38.15
CA GLU A 197 -47.23 26.19 38.26
C GLU A 197 -47.76 26.32 39.71
N GLU A 198 -46.98 25.90 40.71
CA GLU A 198 -47.31 26.06 42.13
C GLU A 198 -47.46 27.54 42.53
N MET A 199 -46.61 28.43 42.00
CA MET A 199 -46.71 29.87 42.24
C MET A 199 -47.99 30.44 41.61
N MET A 200 -48.27 30.09 40.35
CA MET A 200 -49.46 30.50 39.59
C MET A 200 -50.76 30.03 40.27
N GLU A 201 -50.80 28.79 40.76
CA GLU A 201 -51.95 28.27 41.53
C GLU A 201 -52.12 28.98 42.87
N GLN A 202 -51.02 29.28 43.58
CA GLN A 202 -51.10 30.10 44.79
C GLN A 202 -51.65 31.50 44.50
N GLU A 203 -51.33 32.12 43.36
CA GLU A 203 -51.91 33.41 42.97
C GLU A 203 -53.37 33.30 42.53
N ARG A 204 -53.74 32.26 41.77
CA ARG A 204 -55.14 31.96 41.43
C ARG A 204 -56.00 31.79 42.69
N LEU A 205 -55.49 31.07 43.69
CA LEU A 205 -56.15 30.88 44.98
C LEU A 205 -56.24 32.18 45.81
N LYS A 206 -55.23 33.06 45.75
CA LYS A 206 -55.31 34.41 46.37
C LYS A 206 -56.40 35.25 45.69
N ALA A 207 -56.44 35.28 44.35
CA ALA A 207 -57.41 36.03 43.58
C ALA A 207 -58.86 35.56 43.82
N LEU A 208 -59.09 34.24 43.86
CA LEU A 208 -60.40 33.66 44.21
C LEU A 208 -60.83 34.02 45.65
N ARG A 209 -59.91 34.00 46.62
CA ARG A 209 -60.18 34.46 48.00
C ARG A 209 -60.50 35.95 48.07
N GLU A 210 -59.89 36.78 47.22
CA GLU A 210 -60.22 38.20 47.12
C GLU A 210 -61.59 38.45 46.48
N GLN A 211 -61.94 37.70 45.41
CA GLN A 211 -63.26 37.75 44.80
C GLN A 211 -64.36 37.30 45.77
N ALA A 212 -64.15 36.20 46.52
CA ALA A 212 -65.07 35.76 47.57
C ALA A 212 -65.28 36.87 48.62
N ARG A 213 -64.21 37.50 49.12
CA ARG A 213 -64.29 38.64 50.06
C ARG A 213 -65.01 39.87 49.48
N LYS A 214 -64.95 40.09 48.16
CA LYS A 214 -65.73 41.14 47.48
C LYS A 214 -67.22 40.77 47.43
N GLN A 215 -67.54 39.53 47.10
CA GLN A 215 -68.91 39.01 47.10
C GLN A 215 -69.54 39.03 48.50
N GLU A 216 -68.80 38.65 49.55
CA GLU A 216 -69.22 38.75 50.96
C GLU A 216 -69.52 40.21 51.36
N ARG A 217 -68.67 41.17 50.95
CA ARG A 217 -68.92 42.60 51.18
C ARG A 217 -70.14 43.08 50.41
N GLU A 218 -70.34 42.62 49.18
CA GLU A 218 -71.54 42.94 48.40
C GLU A 218 -72.81 42.37 49.03
N THR A 219 -72.83 41.13 49.52
CA THR A 219 -74.03 40.55 50.16
C THR A 219 -74.34 41.24 51.48
N VAL A 220 -73.33 41.58 52.29
CA VAL A 220 -73.50 42.40 53.50
C VAL A 220 -74.02 43.80 53.16
N ASN A 221 -73.46 44.48 52.16
CA ASN A 221 -73.94 45.80 51.73
C ASN A 221 -75.37 45.75 51.17
N LYS A 222 -75.71 44.72 50.38
CA LYS A 222 -77.08 44.49 49.88
C LYS A 222 -78.04 44.23 51.06
N HIS A 223 -77.63 43.48 52.07
CA HIS A 223 -78.43 43.24 53.26
C HIS A 223 -78.71 44.54 54.03
N ILE A 224 -77.67 45.34 54.32
CA ILE A 224 -77.78 46.66 54.98
C ILE A 224 -78.70 47.61 54.18
N TYR A 225 -78.59 47.61 52.85
CA TYR A 225 -79.50 48.38 52.00
C TYR A 225 -80.95 47.89 52.10
N THR A 226 -81.19 46.57 52.05
CA THR A 226 -82.55 46.02 52.18
C THR A 226 -83.17 46.28 53.55
N THR A 227 -82.41 46.22 54.65
CA THR A 227 -82.95 46.52 55.99
C THR A 227 -83.24 48.01 56.16
N SER A 228 -82.40 48.89 55.60
CA SER A 228 -82.68 50.32 55.54
C SER A 228 -83.93 50.65 54.71
N LEU A 229 -84.12 49.99 53.56
CA LEU A 229 -85.32 50.17 52.73
C LEU A 229 -86.58 49.61 53.43
N MET A 230 -86.49 48.48 54.13
CA MET A 230 -87.59 47.94 54.94
C MET A 230 -87.98 48.87 56.10
N ALA A 231 -87.03 49.61 56.68
CA ALA A 231 -87.33 50.63 57.68
C ALA A 231 -88.10 51.80 57.06
N GLN A 232 -87.66 52.30 55.89
CA GLN A 232 -88.37 53.36 55.15
C GLN A 232 -89.77 52.92 54.69
N VAL A 233 -89.97 51.67 54.29
CA VAL A 233 -91.30 51.15 53.94
C VAL A 233 -92.22 51.21 55.16
N LYS A 234 -91.77 50.75 56.33
CA LYS A 234 -92.56 50.82 57.58
C LYS A 234 -92.87 52.25 58.03
N GLU A 235 -91.93 53.17 57.86
CA GLU A 235 -92.13 54.60 58.12
C GLU A 235 -93.22 55.19 57.19
N ASN A 236 -93.21 54.81 55.91
CA ASN A 236 -94.26 55.18 54.96
C ASN A 236 -95.60 54.48 55.21
N GLU A 237 -95.61 53.25 55.75
CA GLU A 237 -96.82 52.53 56.17
C GLU A 237 -97.47 53.23 57.38
N LEU A 238 -96.69 53.55 58.42
CA LEU A 238 -97.14 54.35 59.57
C LEU A 238 -97.68 55.73 59.15
N HIS A 239 -97.02 56.41 58.20
CA HIS A 239 -97.54 57.67 57.66
C HIS A 239 -98.85 57.52 56.87
N ARG A 240 -99.12 56.36 56.26
CA ARG A 240 -100.41 56.06 55.62
C ARG A 240 -101.50 55.72 56.64
N GLU A 241 -101.15 55.02 57.72
CA GLU A 241 -102.06 54.73 58.83
C GLU A 241 -102.52 56.05 59.49
N ILE A 242 -101.59 56.94 59.85
CA ILE A 242 -101.90 58.28 60.38
C ILE A 242 -102.75 59.11 59.40
N ALA A 243 -102.48 59.02 58.09
CA ALA A 243 -103.29 59.70 57.07
C ALA A 243 -104.70 59.10 56.92
N ALA A 244 -104.87 57.80 57.13
CA ALA A 244 -106.17 57.14 57.14
C ALA A 244 -106.97 57.53 58.41
N GLU A 245 -106.35 57.54 59.59
CA GLU A 245 -106.96 58.03 60.83
C GLU A 245 -107.45 59.48 60.69
N ALA A 246 -106.66 60.35 60.05
CA ALA A 246 -107.07 61.72 59.76
C ALA A 246 -108.29 61.80 58.81
N ILE A 247 -108.33 60.97 57.77
CA ILE A 247 -109.47 60.87 56.85
C ILE A 247 -110.71 60.30 57.56
N GLU A 248 -110.56 59.39 58.52
CA GLU A 248 -111.68 58.85 59.30
C GLU A 248 -112.29 59.88 60.26
N GLU A 249 -111.48 60.71 60.94
CA GLU A 249 -111.98 61.84 61.74
C GLU A 249 -112.60 62.94 60.86
N GLU A 250 -112.00 63.29 59.71
CA GLU A 250 -112.62 64.19 58.73
C GLU A 250 -113.96 63.64 58.20
N ALA A 251 -114.03 62.34 57.91
CA ALA A 251 -115.26 61.67 57.48
C ALA A 251 -116.31 61.62 58.60
N ARG A 252 -115.93 61.53 59.87
CA ARG A 252 -116.87 61.62 60.99
C ARG A 252 -117.49 63.02 61.07
N LEU A 253 -116.66 64.07 61.02
CA LEU A 253 -117.10 65.46 60.97
C LEU A 253 -117.97 65.76 59.74
N ALA A 254 -117.62 65.19 58.58
CA ALA A 254 -118.41 65.32 57.35
C ALA A 254 -119.78 64.62 57.45
N ASN A 255 -119.88 63.47 58.12
CA ASN A 255 -121.16 62.81 58.41
C ASN A 255 -122.01 63.62 59.41
N GLU A 256 -121.40 64.19 60.44
CA GLU A 256 -122.06 65.08 61.40
C GLU A 256 -122.66 66.32 60.67
N ALA A 257 -121.98 66.85 59.64
CA ALA A 257 -122.50 67.91 58.77
C ALA A 257 -123.57 67.41 57.77
N ALA A 258 -123.38 66.25 57.14
CA ALA A 258 -124.34 65.69 56.17
C ALA A 258 -125.71 65.37 56.82
N MET A 259 -125.71 64.94 58.08
CA MET A 259 -126.92 64.76 58.89
C MET A 259 -127.72 66.05 59.06
N GLN A 260 -127.06 67.22 59.11
CA GLN A 260 -127.75 68.52 59.15
C GLN A 260 -128.37 68.83 57.79
N VAL A 261 -127.63 68.63 56.69
CA VAL A 261 -128.13 68.86 55.32
C VAL A 261 -129.35 67.99 54.99
N GLN A 262 -129.40 66.72 55.43
CA GLN A 262 -130.56 65.86 55.17
C GLN A 262 -131.85 66.30 55.89
N LEU A 263 -131.75 67.01 57.02
CA LEU A 263 -132.92 67.62 57.68
C LEU A 263 -133.50 68.78 56.87
N ASP A 264 -132.67 69.47 56.08
CA ASP A 264 -133.11 70.52 55.15
C ASP A 264 -133.61 69.93 53.81
N GLU A 265 -132.94 68.93 53.25
CA GLU A 265 -133.37 68.27 52.00
C GLU A 265 -134.74 67.57 52.14
N LEU A 266 -135.07 67.01 53.31
CA LEU A 266 -136.39 66.42 53.59
C LEU A 266 -137.54 67.45 53.56
N GLN A 267 -137.24 68.75 53.64
CA GLN A 267 -138.21 69.82 53.48
C GLN A 267 -138.44 70.09 51.97
N ALA A 268 -137.35 70.23 51.20
CA ALA A 268 -137.40 70.51 49.77
C ALA A 268 -137.84 69.32 48.88
N ALA A 269 -137.61 68.07 49.28
CA ALA A 269 -137.96 66.89 48.49
C ALA A 269 -139.47 66.78 48.22
N LYS A 270 -140.29 67.22 49.18
CA LYS A 270 -141.77 67.26 49.10
C LYS A 270 -142.29 68.17 47.99
N GLU A 271 -141.48 69.09 47.49
CA GLU A 271 -141.86 70.05 46.46
C GLU A 271 -141.69 69.49 45.03
N LYS A 272 -140.84 68.45 44.85
CA LYS A 272 -140.38 68.00 43.51
C LYS A 272 -141.07 66.76 42.94
N GLU A 273 -141.76 65.95 43.74
CA GLU A 273 -142.43 64.75 43.22
C GLU A 273 -143.58 65.08 42.26
N ALA A 274 -144.15 66.30 42.34
CA ALA A 274 -145.24 66.77 41.50
C ALA A 274 -144.94 66.90 39.99
N GLU A 275 -143.67 66.81 39.55
CA GLU A 275 -143.28 67.11 38.17
C GLU A 275 -143.02 65.88 37.27
N ARG A 276 -142.65 64.72 37.82
CA ARG A 276 -141.83 63.72 37.08
C ARG A 276 -142.55 62.74 36.16
N GLU A 277 -143.87 62.57 36.24
CA GLU A 277 -144.56 61.42 35.62
C GLU A 277 -144.71 61.46 34.08
N ARG A 278 -144.15 62.46 33.38
CA ARG A 278 -144.62 62.89 32.04
C ARG A 278 -143.85 62.34 30.80
N MET A 279 -142.77 61.56 30.94
CA MET A 279 -141.69 61.51 29.91
C MET A 279 -141.19 60.14 29.37
N ARG A 280 -141.89 58.99 29.54
CA ARG A 280 -141.20 57.67 29.57
C ARG A 280 -141.29 56.67 28.39
N HIS A 281 -141.83 56.97 27.20
CA HIS A 281 -142.44 55.93 26.34
C HIS A 281 -141.75 55.49 24.99
N GLU A 282 -140.51 55.87 24.63
CA GLU A 282 -140.12 55.94 23.19
C GLU A 282 -139.03 54.97 22.59
N MET A 283 -138.35 54.07 23.33
CA MET A 283 -136.91 53.76 23.04
C MET A 283 -136.45 52.49 22.22
N ASN A 284 -137.25 51.44 21.98
CA ASN A 284 -136.72 50.03 22.04
C ASN A 284 -136.32 49.21 20.75
N ALA A 285 -135.86 49.75 19.60
CA ALA A 285 -136.04 49.05 18.29
C ALA A 285 -134.86 48.44 17.44
N VAL A 286 -133.56 48.42 17.81
CA VAL A 286 -132.46 48.55 16.80
C VAL A 286 -131.52 47.32 16.48
N ASN A 287 -131.56 46.17 17.16
CA ASN A 287 -130.30 45.49 17.58
C ASN A 287 -129.71 44.23 16.84
N GLU A 288 -129.98 43.91 15.55
CA GLU A 288 -129.91 42.48 15.07
C GLU A 288 -128.87 41.98 14.01
N GLN A 289 -127.94 42.77 13.44
CA GLN A 289 -127.32 42.44 12.12
C GLN A 289 -125.95 41.69 12.02
N LEU A 290 -125.23 41.31 13.09
CA LEU A 290 -123.74 41.31 13.09
C LEU A 290 -122.89 40.02 12.75
N ARG A 291 -123.37 38.97 12.06
CA ARG A 291 -122.84 37.57 12.27
C ARG A 291 -122.04 36.77 11.19
N ARG A 292 -121.44 37.33 10.10
CA ARG A 292 -121.14 36.51 8.86
C ARG A 292 -119.71 36.18 8.33
N LEU A 293 -118.56 36.64 8.86
CA LEU A 293 -117.32 36.80 8.03
C LEU A 293 -116.10 35.84 8.13
N ALA A 294 -116.01 34.84 9.03
CA ALA A 294 -114.70 34.29 9.46
C ALA A 294 -114.32 32.85 8.97
N ALA A 295 -113.87 32.63 7.72
CA ALA A 295 -113.75 31.26 7.17
C ALA A 295 -112.55 30.82 6.26
N ILE A 296 -111.60 31.67 5.85
CA ILE A 296 -110.81 31.44 4.60
C ILE A 296 -109.37 30.86 4.75
N GLU A 297 -108.79 30.83 5.95
CA GLU A 297 -107.33 31.06 6.14
C GLU A 297 -106.43 29.80 6.39
N ARG A 298 -106.44 28.71 5.57
CA ARG A 298 -105.82 27.42 6.01
C ARG A 298 -104.94 26.53 5.08
N GLU A 299 -104.64 26.83 3.81
CA GLU A 299 -104.10 25.79 2.87
C GLU A 299 -102.57 25.77 2.57
N GLU A 300 -101.78 26.84 2.76
CA GLU A 300 -100.58 27.06 1.90
C GLU A 300 -99.26 26.30 2.21
N ASN A 301 -99.08 25.65 3.36
CA ASN A 301 -97.75 25.27 3.88
C ASN A 301 -97.33 23.79 3.72
N ARG A 302 -97.00 23.28 2.51
CA ARG A 302 -96.67 21.83 2.33
C ARG A 302 -95.60 21.40 1.29
N LEU A 303 -94.77 22.28 0.71
CA LEU A 303 -94.11 21.97 -0.59
C LEU A 303 -92.56 22.19 -0.73
N ALA A 304 -91.78 22.25 0.35
CA ALA A 304 -90.37 22.71 0.29
C ALA A 304 -89.25 21.63 0.23
N ASP A 305 -89.35 20.50 0.95
CA ASP A 305 -88.17 19.83 1.53
C ASP A 305 -87.55 18.62 0.79
N LEU A 306 -87.59 18.54 -0.55
CA LEU A 306 -87.06 17.38 -1.30
C LEU A 306 -86.10 17.76 -2.45
N LYS A 307 -84.85 18.12 -2.13
CA LYS A 307 -83.82 18.43 -3.16
C LYS A 307 -82.33 18.16 -2.81
N VAL A 308 -82.03 17.45 -1.73
CA VAL A 308 -80.67 17.43 -1.12
C VAL A 308 -79.87 16.12 -1.35
N GLN A 309 -80.46 15.03 -1.85
CA GLN A 309 -79.85 13.68 -1.70
C GLN A 309 -78.97 13.14 -2.86
N GLU A 310 -78.96 13.70 -4.07
CA GLU A 310 -78.38 12.98 -5.23
C GLU A 310 -76.87 13.19 -5.50
N PHE A 311 -76.24 14.25 -4.99
CA PHE A 311 -74.91 14.68 -5.46
C PHE A 311 -73.73 13.76 -5.09
N MET A 312 -73.89 12.88 -4.08
CA MET A 312 -72.77 12.13 -3.48
C MET A 312 -72.39 10.82 -4.22
N ARG A 313 -73.09 10.40 -5.28
CA ARG A 313 -73.00 9.01 -5.79
C ARG A 313 -72.02 8.74 -6.96
N GLN A 314 -71.43 9.76 -7.59
CA GLN A 314 -70.92 9.62 -8.97
C GLN A 314 -69.40 9.70 -9.24
N LYS A 315 -68.51 9.79 -8.23
CA LYS A 315 -67.06 9.99 -8.51
C LYS A 315 -66.07 8.95 -7.94
N ALA A 316 -66.55 7.97 -7.18
CA ALA A 316 -65.73 6.86 -6.65
C ALA A 316 -65.22 5.87 -7.74
N GLU A 317 -65.56 6.09 -9.00
CA GLU A 317 -65.27 5.19 -10.13
C GLU A 317 -63.87 5.40 -10.75
N ARG A 318 -63.22 6.55 -10.51
CA ARG A 318 -62.02 6.95 -11.27
C ARG A 318 -60.69 6.35 -10.81
N GLU A 319 -60.62 5.75 -9.62
CA GLU A 319 -59.38 5.15 -9.11
C GLU A 319 -59.32 3.62 -9.29
N LYS A 320 -60.37 3.02 -9.87
CA LYS A 320 -60.47 1.54 -10.04
C LYS A 320 -59.83 0.99 -11.33
N ARG A 321 -58.92 1.77 -11.92
CA ARG A 321 -57.99 1.41 -13.02
C ARG A 321 -56.56 1.80 -12.58
N LYS A 322 -56.04 1.30 -11.45
CA LYS A 322 -55.65 -0.10 -11.21
C LYS A 322 -54.80 -0.61 -12.39
N GLU A 323 -53.47 -0.55 -12.27
CA GLU A 323 -52.61 -1.63 -11.73
C GLU A 323 -52.42 -2.85 -12.64
N GLU A 324 -53.08 -2.94 -13.79
CA GLU A 324 -52.97 -4.09 -14.70
C GLU A 324 -51.72 -4.04 -15.60
N GLU A 325 -51.24 -2.85 -15.99
CA GLU A 325 -50.18 -2.68 -17.02
C GLU A 325 -48.73 -3.04 -16.59
N THR A 326 -48.49 -3.66 -15.43
CA THR A 326 -47.12 -3.73 -14.84
C THR A 326 -46.55 -5.12 -14.53
N LYS A 327 -47.22 -6.25 -14.84
CA LYS A 327 -46.80 -7.56 -14.27
C LYS A 327 -46.58 -8.78 -15.19
N GLU A 328 -47.14 -8.88 -16.39
CA GLU A 328 -47.20 -10.21 -17.07
C GLU A 328 -46.26 -10.47 -18.27
N ALA A 329 -45.57 -9.47 -18.83
CA ALA A 329 -44.74 -9.66 -20.03
C ALA A 329 -43.25 -10.04 -19.75
N ARG A 330 -42.92 -10.59 -18.58
CA ARG A 330 -41.51 -10.75 -18.12
C ARG A 330 -40.81 -12.04 -18.55
N LEU A 331 -41.50 -12.97 -19.22
CA LEU A 331 -41.03 -14.36 -19.45
C LEU A 331 -41.35 -14.89 -20.86
N ALA A 332 -40.71 -14.31 -21.89
CA ALA A 332 -41.04 -14.61 -23.29
C ALA A 332 -39.84 -14.94 -24.23
N ARG A 333 -38.79 -15.62 -23.73
CA ARG A 333 -37.76 -16.37 -24.52
C ARG A 333 -36.94 -15.51 -25.50
N GLU A 334 -35.68 -15.17 -25.26
CA GLU A 334 -34.52 -16.06 -25.01
C GLU A 334 -34.48 -17.31 -25.90
N LYS A 335 -33.47 -17.39 -26.79
CA LYS A 335 -33.04 -18.57 -27.58
C LYS A 335 -33.99 -19.08 -28.70
N GLU A 336 -33.94 -18.45 -29.88
CA GLU A 336 -34.19 -19.12 -31.18
C GLU A 336 -33.51 -18.40 -32.37
N LEU A 337 -32.17 -18.38 -32.41
CA LEU A 337 -31.41 -18.10 -33.66
C LEU A 337 -29.92 -18.54 -33.62
N ALA A 338 -29.61 -19.62 -32.88
CA ALA A 338 -28.28 -20.21 -32.84
C ALA A 338 -27.99 -21.11 -34.06
N ARG A 339 -28.20 -20.61 -35.31
CA ARG A 339 -28.32 -21.48 -36.49
C ARG A 339 -27.66 -21.01 -37.81
N LEU A 340 -26.61 -20.19 -37.78
CA LEU A 340 -25.77 -19.90 -38.96
C LEU A 340 -24.26 -20.04 -38.70
N ARG A 341 -23.82 -21.26 -38.38
CA ARG A 341 -22.46 -21.76 -38.64
C ARG A 341 -22.52 -22.83 -39.74
N SER A 342 -22.59 -22.43 -41.01
CA SER A 342 -22.53 -23.38 -42.13
C SER A 342 -22.25 -22.73 -43.50
N LEU A 343 -21.17 -21.95 -43.61
CA LEU A 343 -20.65 -21.56 -44.93
C LEU A 343 -19.12 -21.55 -44.97
N GLN A 344 -18.58 -22.76 -45.20
CA GLN A 344 -17.48 -23.10 -46.12
C GLN A 344 -16.17 -22.28 -46.01
N GLU A 345 -15.01 -22.83 -45.63
CA GLU A 345 -14.42 -24.16 -45.92
C GLU A 345 -14.20 -24.40 -47.43
N ARG A 346 -13.25 -23.67 -48.06
CA ARG A 346 -12.89 -23.92 -49.49
C ARG A 346 -11.55 -23.36 -50.00
N ALA A 347 -10.45 -23.47 -49.24
CA ALA A 347 -9.14 -22.91 -49.64
C ALA A 347 -7.90 -23.74 -49.28
N ALA A 348 -8.03 -25.07 -49.17
CA ALA A 348 -6.94 -25.98 -48.78
C ALA A 348 -6.41 -26.82 -49.95
N ASP A 349 -5.98 -26.18 -51.06
CA ASP A 349 -5.76 -26.88 -52.34
C ASP A 349 -4.65 -26.27 -53.23
N VAL A 350 -3.38 -26.32 -52.78
CA VAL A 350 -2.22 -25.76 -53.53
C VAL A 350 -0.97 -26.68 -53.53
N GLN A 351 -0.90 -27.73 -52.69
CA GLN A 351 0.36 -28.36 -52.27
C GLN A 351 0.59 -29.80 -52.80
N ALA A 352 0.21 -30.14 -54.04
CA ALA A 352 0.09 -31.56 -54.44
C ALA A 352 0.54 -31.99 -55.87
N LYS A 353 1.15 -31.14 -56.71
CA LYS A 353 1.41 -31.48 -58.14
C LYS A 353 2.68 -30.84 -58.75
N LYS A 354 3.91 -31.27 -58.41
CA LYS A 354 5.10 -30.76 -59.13
C LYS A 354 6.37 -31.61 -59.32
N ASP A 355 6.67 -32.62 -58.50
CA ASP A 355 8.02 -33.22 -58.48
C ASP A 355 8.04 -34.77 -58.63
N GLU A 356 7.73 -35.31 -59.83
CA GLU A 356 7.68 -36.78 -60.03
C GLU A 356 8.22 -37.33 -61.38
N ILE A 357 8.51 -36.52 -62.42
CA ILE A 357 8.80 -37.05 -63.77
C ILE A 357 10.00 -36.37 -64.46
N ASN A 358 11.26 -36.81 -64.20
CA ASN A 358 12.42 -36.42 -65.06
C ASN A 358 13.73 -37.26 -64.95
N ALA A 359 13.74 -38.52 -64.48
CA ALA A 359 14.95 -39.12 -63.88
C ALA A 359 15.65 -40.31 -64.60
N GLN A 360 15.28 -40.74 -65.82
CA GLN A 360 15.82 -41.97 -66.44
C GLN A 360 15.92 -41.91 -67.98
N ARG A 361 17.12 -42.02 -68.61
CA ARG A 361 17.28 -42.46 -70.05
C ARG A 361 18.67 -42.65 -70.75
N ILE A 362 19.86 -42.61 -70.12
CA ILE A 362 21.15 -42.46 -70.87
C ILE A 362 22.19 -43.59 -70.64
N GLN A 363 22.81 -44.12 -71.73
CA GLN A 363 24.14 -44.81 -71.91
C GLN A 363 24.16 -46.28 -72.47
N ASP A 364 24.82 -46.53 -73.63
CA ASP A 364 25.29 -47.86 -74.21
C ASP A 364 26.07 -47.67 -75.58
N GLU A 365 27.24 -48.33 -75.88
CA GLU A 365 27.94 -48.51 -77.25
C GLU A 365 29.48 -48.98 -77.26
N VAL A 366 29.97 -50.17 -77.77
CA VAL A 366 31.45 -50.64 -77.84
C VAL A 366 31.89 -51.85 -78.83
N GLU A 367 33.21 -52.05 -79.24
CA GLU A 367 34.10 -53.34 -79.29
C GLU A 367 34.78 -54.01 -80.62
N ARG A 368 36.05 -54.64 -80.58
CA ARG A 368 36.69 -55.90 -81.31
C ARG A 368 38.11 -55.92 -82.11
N GLN A 369 38.99 -57.02 -82.10
CA GLN A 369 40.03 -57.61 -83.14
C GLN A 369 41.53 -58.15 -82.77
N TRP A 370 42.23 -59.14 -83.49
CA TRP A 370 43.74 -59.56 -83.49
C TRP A 370 44.30 -60.78 -84.41
N ARG A 371 45.65 -60.98 -84.78
CA ARG A 371 46.46 -62.30 -85.13
C ARG A 371 47.95 -62.32 -85.81
N LYS A 372 48.79 -63.44 -85.71
CA LYS A 372 49.89 -64.09 -86.63
C LYS A 372 51.50 -64.05 -86.41
N LYS A 373 52.34 -65.13 -86.69
CA LYS A 373 53.90 -65.22 -86.85
C LYS A 373 54.58 -66.57 -87.41
N GLU A 374 55.93 -66.72 -87.70
CA GLU A 374 56.71 -67.96 -88.22
C GLU A 374 58.31 -68.16 -87.93
N ARG A 375 59.17 -68.97 -88.67
CA ARG A 375 60.42 -69.82 -88.26
C ARG A 375 61.81 -69.80 -89.07
N GLU A 376 62.97 -70.38 -88.56
CA GLU A 376 64.35 -70.65 -89.21
C GLU A 376 65.38 -71.49 -88.34
N ALA A 377 65.77 -72.75 -88.66
CA ALA A 377 65.88 -73.77 -87.56
C ALA A 377 67.09 -74.76 -87.33
N VAL A 378 68.25 -74.81 -88.03
CA VAL A 378 69.20 -76.00 -87.94
C VAL A 378 70.65 -75.82 -87.40
N ALA A 379 71.74 -75.87 -88.20
CA ALA A 379 73.14 -76.19 -87.75
C ALA A 379 73.76 -75.28 -86.66
N ARG A 380 73.19 -74.08 -86.53
CA ARG A 380 73.11 -73.27 -85.31
C ARG A 380 73.29 -74.10 -84.01
N ARG A 381 72.43 -75.11 -83.82
CA ARG A 381 72.25 -75.91 -82.60
C ARG A 381 73.51 -76.50 -81.95
N GLN A 382 74.59 -76.76 -82.69
CA GLN A 382 75.73 -77.52 -82.16
C GLN A 382 76.84 -76.64 -81.58
N LYS A 383 77.21 -75.54 -82.26
CA LYS A 383 78.02 -74.48 -81.62
C LYS A 383 77.22 -73.77 -80.53
N GLU A 384 75.93 -73.52 -80.81
CA GLU A 384 74.97 -73.15 -79.76
C GLU A 384 74.99 -74.15 -78.61
N SER A 385 75.29 -75.45 -78.76
CA SER A 385 75.23 -76.39 -77.62
C SER A 385 76.36 -76.23 -76.60
N GLU A 386 77.57 -75.88 -77.05
CA GLU A 386 78.73 -75.65 -76.17
C GLU A 386 78.75 -74.21 -75.65
N GLU A 387 78.37 -73.24 -76.49
CA GLU A 387 78.08 -71.88 -76.07
C GLU A 387 76.91 -71.86 -75.06
N LEU A 388 75.85 -72.67 -75.26
CA LEU A 388 74.81 -72.89 -74.24
C LEU A 388 75.37 -73.61 -73.01
N ARG A 389 76.43 -74.42 -73.09
CA ARG A 389 76.95 -75.10 -71.89
C ARG A 389 77.67 -74.12 -70.98
N GLU A 390 78.55 -73.28 -71.52
CA GLU A 390 79.16 -72.20 -70.75
C GLU A 390 78.13 -71.14 -70.35
N ALA A 391 77.24 -70.73 -71.26
CA ALA A 391 76.18 -69.79 -70.96
C ALA A 391 75.19 -70.34 -69.93
N ARG A 392 74.93 -71.66 -69.87
CA ARG A 392 74.16 -72.30 -68.79
C ARG A 392 74.89 -72.24 -67.46
N MET A 393 76.21 -72.45 -67.42
CA MET A 393 76.98 -72.30 -66.17
C MET A 393 76.95 -70.85 -65.68
N ARG A 394 77.30 -69.89 -66.55
CA ARG A 394 77.22 -68.45 -66.26
C ARG A 394 75.78 -68.01 -65.92
N GLN A 395 74.76 -68.60 -66.56
CA GLN A 395 73.34 -68.37 -66.25
C GLN A 395 72.94 -68.96 -64.90
N VAL A 396 73.46 -70.12 -64.50
CA VAL A 396 73.19 -70.71 -63.17
C VAL A 396 73.87 -69.89 -62.08
N GLU A 397 75.09 -69.41 -62.31
CA GLU A 397 75.81 -68.53 -61.38
C GLU A 397 75.15 -67.16 -61.28
N ASN A 398 74.85 -66.51 -62.40
CA ASN A 398 74.08 -65.26 -62.44
C ASN A 398 72.68 -65.44 -61.84
N ARG A 399 72.00 -66.56 -62.09
CA ARG A 399 70.70 -66.86 -61.48
C ARG A 399 70.81 -67.03 -59.97
N ARG A 400 71.85 -67.69 -59.45
CA ARG A 400 72.11 -67.80 -58.01
C ARG A 400 72.40 -66.44 -57.39
N LEU A 401 73.16 -65.58 -58.08
CA LEU A 401 73.45 -64.21 -57.64
C LEU A 401 72.19 -63.34 -57.65
N CYS A 402 71.40 -63.37 -58.73
CA CYS A 402 70.09 -62.72 -58.80
C CYS A 402 69.15 -63.22 -57.71
N GLN A 403 69.03 -64.53 -57.51
CA GLN A 403 68.21 -65.13 -56.44
C GLN A 403 68.68 -64.71 -55.04
N ALA A 404 69.98 -64.59 -54.80
CA ALA A 404 70.49 -64.07 -53.53
C ALA A 404 70.15 -62.58 -53.32
N ILE A 405 70.21 -61.77 -54.37
CA ILE A 405 69.82 -60.35 -54.37
C ILE A 405 68.29 -60.20 -54.23
N GLU A 406 67.51 -61.06 -54.87
CA GLU A 406 66.05 -61.13 -54.77
C GLU A 406 65.63 -61.49 -53.34
N ILE A 407 66.15 -62.58 -52.78
CA ILE A 407 65.91 -62.98 -51.38
C ILE A 407 66.33 -61.89 -50.38
N GLN A 408 67.41 -61.15 -50.67
CA GLN A 408 67.83 -60.03 -49.81
C GLN A 408 66.87 -58.84 -49.92
N ARG A 409 66.38 -58.50 -51.12
CA ARG A 409 65.36 -57.46 -51.33
C ARG A 409 64.02 -57.86 -50.70
N GLU A 410 63.57 -59.09 -50.89
CA GLU A 410 62.36 -59.65 -50.27
C GLU A 410 62.43 -59.58 -48.74
N LYS A 411 63.59 -59.89 -48.13
CA LYS A 411 63.80 -59.70 -46.68
C LYS A 411 63.71 -58.24 -46.27
N GLU A 412 64.39 -57.34 -46.97
CA GLU A 412 64.35 -55.92 -46.66
C GLU A 412 62.97 -55.29 -46.88
N GLU A 413 62.19 -55.78 -47.85
CA GLU A 413 60.81 -55.37 -48.09
C GLU A 413 59.87 -55.95 -47.03
N ALA A 414 60.02 -57.24 -46.67
CA ALA A 414 59.30 -57.85 -45.56
C ALA A 414 59.60 -57.15 -44.21
N GLU A 415 60.84 -56.73 -43.97
CA GLU A 415 61.20 -55.92 -42.80
C GLU A 415 60.57 -54.52 -42.84
N LYS A 416 60.55 -53.84 -44.00
CA LYS A 416 59.88 -52.54 -44.16
C LYS A 416 58.37 -52.67 -43.92
N ILE A 417 57.75 -53.73 -44.43
CA ILE A 417 56.32 -54.08 -44.24
C ILE A 417 56.04 -54.40 -42.76
N ALA A 418 56.86 -55.23 -42.12
CA ALA A 418 56.72 -55.56 -40.70
C ALA A 418 56.83 -54.31 -39.80
N ARG A 419 57.84 -53.46 -40.02
CA ARG A 419 58.00 -52.18 -39.29
C ARG A 419 56.80 -51.25 -39.52
N PHE A 420 56.26 -51.19 -40.74
CA PHE A 420 55.05 -50.43 -41.04
C PHE A 420 53.82 -50.96 -40.30
N HIS A 421 53.62 -52.28 -40.23
CA HIS A 421 52.53 -52.88 -39.45
C HIS A 421 52.71 -52.69 -37.93
N ASP A 422 53.94 -52.79 -37.41
CA ASP A 422 54.23 -52.50 -36.00
C ASP A 422 53.92 -51.04 -35.65
N ASP A 423 54.29 -50.09 -36.51
CA ASP A 423 54.01 -48.67 -36.29
C ASP A 423 52.53 -48.31 -36.50
N ALA A 424 51.82 -49.03 -37.38
CA ALA A 424 50.36 -48.94 -37.47
C ALA A 424 49.69 -49.45 -36.18
N LEU A 425 50.10 -50.63 -35.68
CA LEU A 425 49.59 -51.20 -34.43
C LEU A 425 49.89 -50.32 -33.20
N LYS A 426 51.02 -49.62 -33.17
CA LYS A 426 51.32 -48.60 -32.14
C LYS A 426 50.33 -47.42 -32.23
N ARG A 427 50.14 -46.85 -33.43
CA ARG A 427 49.21 -45.74 -33.67
C ARG A 427 47.76 -46.10 -33.31
N GLU A 428 47.30 -47.29 -33.67
CA GLU A 428 45.95 -47.77 -33.29
C GLU A 428 45.79 -47.92 -31.77
N LYS A 429 46.80 -48.45 -31.07
CA LYS A 429 46.81 -48.52 -29.59
C LYS A 429 46.79 -47.13 -28.96
N ASP A 430 47.63 -46.22 -29.44
CA ASP A 430 47.68 -44.83 -28.96
C ASP A 430 46.35 -44.10 -29.20
N ASP A 431 45.74 -44.26 -30.38
CA ASP A 431 44.45 -43.64 -30.70
C ASP A 431 43.28 -44.29 -29.95
N PHE A 432 43.33 -45.59 -29.66
CA PHE A 432 42.40 -46.25 -28.76
C PHE A 432 42.52 -45.70 -27.33
N ILE A 433 43.74 -45.52 -26.83
CA ILE A 433 44.00 -44.90 -25.51
C ILE A 433 43.49 -43.46 -25.49
N LYS A 434 43.81 -42.63 -26.50
CA LYS A 434 43.30 -41.26 -26.62
C LYS A 434 41.77 -41.20 -26.63
N LYS A 435 41.11 -42.06 -27.43
CA LYS A 435 39.63 -42.17 -27.47
C LYS A 435 39.06 -42.57 -26.11
N LYS A 436 39.65 -43.55 -25.43
CA LYS A 436 39.23 -43.97 -24.08
C LYS A 436 39.39 -42.84 -23.06
N CYS A 437 40.57 -42.21 -22.99
CA CYS A 437 40.82 -41.09 -22.10
C CYS A 437 39.89 -39.89 -22.39
N ALA A 438 39.54 -39.63 -23.65
CA ALA A 438 38.55 -38.62 -24.02
C ALA A 438 37.16 -38.97 -23.45
N ILE A 439 36.69 -40.21 -23.65
CA ILE A 439 35.41 -40.71 -23.11
C ILE A 439 35.40 -40.64 -21.57
N ASP A 440 36.46 -41.08 -20.89
CA ASP A 440 36.56 -41.02 -19.44
C ASP A 440 36.60 -39.57 -18.92
N SER A 441 37.29 -38.65 -19.62
CA SER A 441 37.29 -37.22 -19.27
C SER A 441 35.92 -36.57 -19.45
N TYR A 442 35.21 -36.90 -20.54
CA TYR A 442 33.83 -36.45 -20.80
C TYR A 442 32.85 -37.01 -19.76
N ARG A 443 33.00 -38.28 -19.38
CA ARG A 443 32.23 -38.91 -18.29
C ARG A 443 32.45 -38.19 -16.96
N ILE A 444 33.68 -37.83 -16.63
CA ILE A 444 34.00 -37.06 -15.41
C ILE A 444 33.38 -35.65 -15.47
N GLN A 445 33.43 -34.97 -16.61
CA GLN A 445 32.79 -33.67 -16.81
C GLN A 445 31.26 -33.75 -16.68
N LEU A 446 30.63 -34.77 -17.28
CA LEU A 446 29.19 -35.00 -17.19
C LEU A 446 28.76 -35.30 -15.74
N LEU A 447 29.52 -36.11 -15.00
CA LEU A 447 29.24 -36.37 -13.58
C LEU A 447 29.39 -35.11 -12.71
N LYS A 448 30.36 -34.23 -13.02
CA LYS A 448 30.46 -32.91 -12.37
C LYS A 448 29.25 -32.04 -12.68
N GLN A 449 28.86 -31.90 -13.96
CA GLN A 449 27.68 -31.14 -14.36
C GLN A 449 26.38 -31.65 -13.73
N ILE A 450 26.23 -32.97 -13.58
CA ILE A 450 25.07 -33.58 -12.88
C ILE A 450 25.08 -33.20 -11.39
N ASN A 451 26.23 -33.32 -10.71
CA ASN A 451 26.39 -32.96 -9.30
C ASN A 451 26.16 -31.46 -9.08
N GLU A 452 26.78 -30.59 -9.88
CA GLU A 452 26.58 -29.13 -9.88
C GLU A 452 25.10 -28.76 -10.11
N LYS A 453 24.43 -29.40 -11.08
CA LYS A 453 22.99 -29.19 -11.34
C LYS A 453 22.12 -29.67 -10.17
N GLN A 454 22.47 -30.79 -9.52
CA GLN A 454 21.79 -31.27 -8.31
C GLN A 454 21.99 -30.31 -7.13
N GLN A 455 23.22 -29.87 -6.88
CA GLN A 455 23.54 -28.89 -5.83
C GLN A 455 22.81 -27.57 -6.07
N ASN A 456 22.82 -27.04 -7.30
CA ASN A 456 22.07 -25.83 -7.67
C ASN A 456 20.54 -26.02 -7.51
N THR A 457 20.00 -27.22 -7.77
CA THR A 457 18.58 -27.53 -7.54
C THR A 457 18.25 -27.59 -6.04
N ILE A 458 19.14 -28.14 -5.22
CA ILE A 458 18.99 -28.19 -3.76
C ILE A 458 19.11 -26.77 -3.18
N ALA A 459 20.12 -26.00 -3.59
CA ALA A 459 20.33 -24.62 -3.17
C ALA A 459 19.16 -23.71 -3.57
N ALA A 460 18.59 -23.86 -4.78
CA ALA A 460 17.40 -23.12 -5.19
C ALA A 460 16.17 -23.45 -4.33
N ARG A 461 15.95 -24.74 -3.98
CA ARG A 461 14.89 -25.15 -3.06
C ARG A 461 15.12 -24.63 -1.63
N GLN A 462 16.37 -24.62 -1.17
CA GLN A 462 16.75 -24.06 0.13
C GLN A 462 16.54 -22.54 0.16
N ALA A 463 16.91 -21.82 -0.90
CA ALA A 463 16.67 -20.39 -1.04
C ALA A 463 15.17 -20.06 -1.04
N GLN A 464 14.35 -20.77 -1.82
CA GLN A 464 12.88 -20.62 -1.82
C GLN A 464 12.27 -20.92 -0.43
N PHE A 465 12.81 -21.90 0.30
CA PHE A 465 12.35 -22.19 1.66
C PHE A 465 12.79 -21.09 2.65
N GLN A 466 14.02 -20.59 2.54
CA GLN A 466 14.55 -19.49 3.36
C GLN A 466 13.79 -18.19 3.10
N GLU A 467 13.46 -17.89 1.83
CA GLU A 467 12.60 -16.79 1.41
C GLU A 467 11.19 -16.93 2.00
N GLY A 468 10.57 -18.12 1.89
CA GLY A 468 9.27 -18.41 2.49
C GLY A 468 9.26 -18.36 4.03
N VAL A 469 10.41 -18.60 4.69
CA VAL A 469 10.58 -18.39 6.14
C VAL A 469 10.81 -16.91 6.46
N ALA A 470 11.59 -16.19 5.66
CA ALA A 470 11.82 -14.75 5.83
C ALA A 470 10.52 -13.95 5.68
N ILE A 471 9.73 -14.20 4.63
CA ILE A 471 8.41 -13.61 4.43
C ILE A 471 7.52 -13.86 5.66
N LYS A 472 7.45 -15.10 6.16
CA LYS A 472 6.65 -15.41 7.38
C LYS A 472 7.19 -14.75 8.64
N MET A 473 8.50 -14.53 8.76
CA MET A 473 9.09 -13.78 9.88
C MET A 473 8.79 -12.28 9.77
N ASP A 474 8.80 -11.72 8.57
CA ASP A 474 8.53 -10.28 8.34
C ASP A 474 7.04 -9.97 8.40
N GLU A 475 6.16 -10.89 7.97
CA GLU A 475 4.72 -10.87 8.26
C GLU A 475 4.45 -10.89 9.77
N LYS A 476 5.14 -11.75 10.53
CA LYS A 476 5.03 -11.78 12.01
C LYS A 476 5.46 -10.45 12.62
N LYS A 477 6.65 -9.95 12.29
CA LYS A 477 7.14 -8.63 12.75
C LYS A 477 6.16 -7.52 12.39
N ARG A 478 5.61 -7.50 11.17
CA ARG A 478 4.59 -6.51 10.76
C ARG A 478 3.33 -6.64 11.62
N ASN A 479 2.83 -7.84 11.85
CA ASN A 479 1.65 -8.08 12.70
C ASN A 479 1.90 -7.69 14.17
N GLU A 480 3.09 -7.97 14.71
CA GLU A 480 3.52 -7.54 16.04
C GLU A 480 3.59 -6.01 16.13
N MET A 481 4.26 -5.35 15.18
CA MET A 481 4.37 -3.89 15.10
C MET A 481 3.01 -3.20 14.89
N LEU A 482 2.09 -3.82 14.17
CA LEU A 482 0.70 -3.36 14.05
C LEU A 482 -0.03 -3.48 15.39
N LYS A 483 0.05 -4.62 16.08
CA LYS A 483 -0.53 -4.81 17.43
C LYS A 483 0.01 -3.79 18.42
N ASP A 484 1.32 -3.57 18.48
CA ASP A 484 1.96 -2.58 19.36
C ASP A 484 1.50 -1.15 19.05
N THR A 485 1.25 -0.84 17.78
CA THR A 485 0.75 0.48 17.36
C THR A 485 -0.73 0.67 17.71
N MET A 486 -1.54 -0.38 17.56
CA MET A 486 -2.93 -0.38 18.04
C MET A 486 -2.99 -0.26 19.57
N LEU A 487 -2.15 -1.00 20.31
CA LEU A 487 -2.07 -0.93 21.77
C LEU A 487 -1.65 0.47 22.26
N ARG A 488 -0.64 1.09 21.65
CA ARG A 488 -0.27 2.49 21.93
C ARG A 488 -1.45 3.44 21.67
N LYS A 489 -2.23 3.24 20.60
CA LYS A 489 -3.45 4.02 20.33
C LYS A 489 -4.55 3.77 21.37
N MET A 490 -4.76 2.54 21.83
CA MET A 490 -5.73 2.25 22.91
C MET A 490 -5.32 2.93 24.23
N GLN A 491 -4.02 2.92 24.56
CA GLN A 491 -3.46 3.64 25.71
C GLN A 491 -3.66 5.16 25.58
N GLN A 492 -3.49 5.73 24.38
CA GLN A 492 -3.82 7.15 24.12
C GLN A 492 -5.32 7.43 24.36
N ILE A 493 -6.25 6.56 23.94
CA ILE A 493 -7.69 6.77 24.20
C ILE A 493 -7.98 6.75 25.71
N ARG A 494 -7.36 5.82 26.44
CA ARG A 494 -7.48 5.72 27.91
C ARG A 494 -6.94 6.98 28.60
N SER A 495 -5.82 7.55 28.15
CA SER A 495 -5.30 8.81 28.72
C SER A 495 -6.19 10.02 28.43
N HIS A 496 -6.93 10.01 27.31
CA HIS A 496 -7.95 11.01 26.97
C HIS A 496 -9.29 10.83 27.73
N ARG A 497 -9.33 9.99 28.77
CA ARG A 497 -10.50 9.78 29.67
C ARG A 497 -11.80 9.34 28.98
N VAL A 498 -11.73 8.69 27.82
CA VAL A 498 -12.91 8.09 27.19
C VAL A 498 -13.42 6.92 28.06
N PRO A 499 -14.74 6.80 28.34
CA PRO A 499 -15.25 5.76 29.23
C PRO A 499 -14.91 4.34 28.76
N GLU A 500 -14.48 3.50 29.70
CA GLU A 500 -13.85 2.20 29.44
C GLU A 500 -14.74 1.23 28.63
N LYS A 501 -16.07 1.32 28.79
CA LYS A 501 -17.08 0.61 27.97
C LYS A 501 -16.76 0.71 26.47
N TYR A 502 -16.47 1.91 26.00
CA TYR A 502 -16.22 2.17 24.58
C TYR A 502 -14.81 1.73 24.16
N VAL A 503 -13.82 1.82 25.06
CA VAL A 503 -12.46 1.32 24.78
C VAL A 503 -12.47 -0.19 24.60
N LYS A 504 -13.17 -0.93 25.47
CA LYS A 504 -13.35 -2.38 25.38
C LYS A 504 -14.09 -2.81 24.11
N GLU A 505 -15.03 -1.99 23.63
CA GLU A 505 -15.68 -2.21 22.33
C GLU A 505 -14.69 -2.14 21.16
N VAL A 506 -13.80 -1.14 21.15
CA VAL A 506 -12.75 -0.99 20.14
C VAL A 506 -11.73 -2.14 20.21
N GLU A 507 -11.28 -2.51 21.40
CA GLU A 507 -10.34 -3.63 21.61
C GLU A 507 -10.91 -4.96 21.09
N ARG A 508 -12.20 -5.21 21.31
CA ARG A 508 -12.91 -6.39 20.77
C ARG A 508 -13.08 -6.35 19.26
N GLN A 509 -13.43 -5.19 18.69
CA GLN A 509 -13.57 -5.05 17.22
C GLN A 509 -12.24 -5.20 16.49
N LEU A 510 -11.13 -4.74 17.09
CA LEU A 510 -9.78 -4.87 16.53
C LEU A 510 -9.10 -6.22 16.85
N LYS A 511 -9.72 -7.08 17.66
CA LYS A 511 -9.15 -8.38 18.12
C LYS A 511 -7.77 -8.23 18.77
N ILE A 512 -7.61 -7.18 19.57
CA ILE A 512 -6.37 -6.91 20.32
C ILE A 512 -6.29 -7.84 21.54
N THR A 513 -7.43 -8.04 22.20
CA THR A 513 -7.68 -9.12 23.16
C THR A 513 -8.35 -10.29 22.43
N GLU A 514 -8.00 -11.51 22.81
CA GLU A 514 -8.72 -12.74 22.41
C GLU A 514 -10.06 -12.86 23.16
#